data_AF-A0A2K3QE62-F1
#
_entry.id   AF-A0A2K3QE62-F1
#
_cell.length_a   1.000
_cell.length_b   1.000
_cell.length_c   1.000
_cell.angle_alpha   90.00
_cell.angle_beta   90.00
_cell.angle_gamma   90.00
#
_symmetry.space_group_name_H-M   'P 1'
#
loop_
_entity.id
_entity.type
_entity.pdbx_description
1 polymer ?
#
loop_
_entity_poly.entity_id
_entity_poly.type
_entity_poly.pdbx_seq_one_letter_code
_entity_poly.pdbx_strand_id
1 'polypeptide(L)'
;MRAWDGRHGAGRGRRGRAVSASSRSCEGMSADETGELWKCMLELQRRYGCYNSTRIDLAVNAGEAGLHLMPNPFIIDTLNNSVFHLPDEGWRMLDRCLRSGPPTPTPTKQKPKRKFWSRH
;
A
#
# COMPACT_ATOMS: atom_id res chain seq x y z
N MET A 1 26.29 -2.46 52.26
CA MET A 1 25.87 -3.77 51.71
C MET A 1 24.69 -3.56 50.77
N ARG A 2 24.67 -4.25 49.62
CA ARG A 2 23.64 -4.20 48.57
C ARG A 2 22.41 -5.03 48.97
N ALA A 3 21.19 -4.60 48.57
CA ALA A 3 20.15 -5.47 47.97
C ALA A 3 18.93 -4.63 47.50
N TRP A 4 18.81 -4.32 46.20
CA TRP A 4 17.99 -5.00 45.17
C TRP A 4 16.46 -4.80 45.36
N ASP A 5 15.95 -3.69 44.81
CA ASP A 5 14.50 -3.46 44.62
C ASP A 5 14.06 -4.11 43.29
N GLY A 6 13.18 -5.10 43.40
CA GLY A 6 12.66 -5.90 42.29
C GLY A 6 11.70 -5.12 41.41
N ARG A 7 12.21 -4.52 40.33
CA ARG A 7 11.36 -4.03 39.23
C ARG A 7 10.78 -5.22 38.46
N HIS A 8 9.53 -5.56 38.79
CA HIS A 8 8.66 -6.31 37.90
C HIS A 8 8.46 -5.53 36.60
N GLY A 9 8.82 -6.18 35.49
CA GLY A 9 8.52 -5.72 34.15
C GLY A 9 7.06 -6.00 33.76
N ALA A 10 6.84 -5.76 32.47
CA ALA A 10 5.62 -5.96 31.69
C ALA A 10 4.62 -4.79 31.75
N GLY A 11 4.46 -4.16 30.60
CA GLY A 11 3.47 -3.10 30.41
C GLY A 11 3.83 -2.03 29.40
N ARG A 12 4.69 -2.27 28.39
CA ARG A 12 4.66 -1.44 27.16
C ARG A 12 3.32 -1.73 26.48
N GLY A 13 2.28 -1.05 26.94
CA GLY A 13 1.05 -0.88 26.21
C GLY A 13 1.39 -0.14 24.92
N ARG A 14 1.73 -0.90 23.86
CA ARG A 14 1.46 -0.45 22.50
C ARG A 14 -0.05 -0.25 22.46
N ARG A 15 -0.51 0.96 22.76
CA ARG A 15 -1.70 1.52 22.12
C ARG A 15 -1.38 1.57 20.63
N GLY A 16 -1.41 0.39 19.99
CA GLY A 16 -1.65 0.29 18.57
C GLY A 16 -2.98 0.98 18.40
N ARG A 17 -2.94 2.19 17.84
CA ARG A 17 -4.12 2.84 17.33
C ARG A 17 -4.69 1.83 16.34
N ALA A 18 -5.69 1.06 16.76
CA ALA A 18 -6.61 0.40 15.87
C ALA A 18 -7.37 1.54 15.18
N VAL A 19 -6.68 2.19 14.23
CA VAL A 19 -7.32 2.99 13.20
C VAL A 19 -8.22 1.99 12.50
N SER A 20 -9.52 2.12 12.77
CA SER A 20 -10.62 1.24 12.37
C SER A 20 -10.27 0.33 11.20
N ALA A 21 -10.13 -0.97 11.46
CA ALA A 21 -9.91 -1.99 10.44
C ALA A 21 -11.02 -1.96 9.35
N SER A 22 -12.21 -1.47 9.71
CA SER A 22 -13.33 -1.28 8.79
C SER A 22 -13.07 -0.24 7.70
N SER A 23 -12.20 0.75 7.89
CA SER A 23 -11.93 1.78 6.88
C SER A 23 -10.93 1.33 5.81
N ARG A 24 -10.38 0.12 5.92
CA ARG A 24 -9.26 -0.39 5.10
C ARG A 24 -9.57 -1.66 4.31
N SER A 25 -10.82 -2.11 4.35
CA SER A 25 -11.24 -3.32 3.67
C SER A 25 -11.60 -3.04 2.21
N CYS A 26 -11.26 -3.98 1.34
CA CYS A 26 -11.71 -4.05 -0.05
C CYS A 26 -13.03 -4.84 -0.22
N GLU A 27 -13.74 -5.13 0.88
CA GLU A 27 -15.05 -5.79 0.85
C GLU A 27 -16.04 -5.02 -0.04
N GLY A 28 -16.65 -5.73 -1.00
CA GLY A 28 -17.60 -5.17 -1.96
C GLY A 28 -16.99 -4.59 -3.24
N MET A 29 -15.66 -4.60 -3.39
CA MET A 29 -15.00 -4.20 -4.63
C MET A 29 -15.09 -5.27 -5.72
N SER A 30 -15.24 -4.83 -6.97
CA SER A 30 -15.07 -5.67 -8.16
C SER A 30 -13.59 -6.05 -8.36
N ALA A 31 -13.34 -7.04 -9.23
CA ALA A 31 -11.98 -7.47 -9.55
C ALA A 31 -11.14 -6.34 -10.18
N ASP A 32 -11.77 -5.50 -11.00
CA ASP A 32 -11.11 -4.34 -11.63
C ASP A 32 -10.72 -3.30 -10.57
N GLU A 33 -11.63 -2.96 -9.66
CA GLU A 33 -11.35 -2.05 -8.54
C GLU A 33 -10.27 -2.60 -7.60
N THR A 34 -10.28 -3.91 -7.36
CA THR A 34 -9.25 -4.60 -6.58
C THR A 34 -7.89 -4.53 -7.28
N GLY A 35 -7.87 -4.64 -8.62
CA GLY A 35 -6.66 -4.45 -9.43
C GLY A 35 -6.11 -3.03 -9.38
N GLU A 36 -6.98 -2.03 -9.38
CA GLU A 36 -6.59 -0.62 -9.21
C GLU A 36 -6.07 -0.34 -7.79
N LEU A 37 -6.70 -0.92 -6.77
CA LEU A 37 -6.20 -0.88 -5.41
C LEU A 37 -4.80 -1.51 -5.32
N TRP A 38 -4.60 -2.66 -5.95
CA TRP A 38 -3.29 -3.32 -6.00
C TRP A 38 -2.22 -2.42 -6.64
N LYS A 39 -2.50 -1.80 -7.79
CA LYS A 39 -1.59 -0.81 -8.42
C LYS A 39 -1.24 0.31 -7.45
N CYS A 40 -2.25 0.86 -6.78
CA CYS A 40 -2.10 1.92 -5.80
C CYS A 40 -1.20 1.49 -4.62
N MET A 41 -1.34 0.26 -4.11
CA MET A 41 -0.49 -0.30 -3.07
C MET A 41 0.97 -0.45 -3.51
N LEU A 42 1.22 -0.90 -4.75
CA LEU A 42 2.58 -1.00 -5.30
C LEU A 42 3.24 0.37 -5.44
N GLU A 43 2.50 1.39 -5.88
CA GLU A 43 3.00 2.76 -5.96
C GLU A 43 3.38 3.30 -4.57
N LEU A 44 2.51 3.08 -3.58
CA LEU A 44 2.79 3.47 -2.20
C LEU A 44 4.03 2.78 -1.65
N GLN A 45 4.22 1.50 -1.96
CA GLN A 45 5.44 0.80 -1.59
C GLN A 45 6.67 1.43 -2.24
N ARG A 46 6.64 1.66 -3.55
CA ARG A 46 7.79 2.23 -4.27
C ARG A 46 8.17 3.61 -3.72
N ARG A 47 7.18 4.38 -3.30
CA ARG A 47 7.36 5.77 -2.86
C ARG A 47 7.74 5.92 -1.39
N TYR A 48 7.23 5.04 -0.52
CA TYR A 48 7.35 5.18 0.93
C TYR A 48 7.89 3.94 1.66
N GLY A 49 7.95 2.78 1.02
CA GLY A 49 8.40 1.53 1.66
C GLY A 49 7.54 1.11 2.87
N CYS A 50 6.24 1.41 2.82
CA CYS A 50 5.35 1.32 3.98
C CYS A 50 4.79 -0.08 4.26
N TYR A 51 4.89 -1.01 3.31
CA TYR A 51 4.48 -2.40 3.46
C TYR A 51 5.68 -3.27 3.82
N ASN A 52 5.52 -4.11 4.83
CA ASN A 52 6.47 -5.18 5.17
C ASN A 52 5.96 -6.50 4.59
N SER A 53 6.06 -6.66 3.27
CA SER A 53 5.58 -7.84 2.57
C SER A 53 6.44 -8.15 1.36
N THR A 54 7.12 -9.30 1.40
CA THR A 54 7.95 -9.80 0.30
C THR A 54 7.17 -9.89 -1.00
N ARG A 55 5.86 -10.19 -0.96
CA ARG A 55 5.03 -10.24 -2.18
C ARG A 55 4.92 -8.87 -2.84
N ILE A 56 4.71 -7.82 -2.04
CA ILE A 56 4.65 -6.45 -2.53
C ILE A 56 6.03 -6.03 -3.07
N ASP A 57 7.12 -6.36 -2.37
CA ASP A 57 8.48 -6.04 -2.84
C ASP A 57 8.79 -6.70 -4.18
N LEU A 58 8.45 -7.98 -4.33
CA LEU A 58 8.60 -8.71 -5.61
C LEU A 58 7.76 -8.07 -6.72
N ALA A 59 6.52 -7.70 -6.43
CA ALA A 59 5.64 -7.07 -7.40
C ALA A 59 6.15 -5.69 -7.84
N VAL A 60 6.65 -4.86 -6.91
CA VAL A 60 7.29 -3.58 -7.25
C VAL A 60 8.51 -3.80 -8.14
N ASN A 61 9.37 -4.77 -7.78
CA ASN A 61 10.58 -5.08 -8.54
C ASN A 61 10.28 -5.66 -9.94
N ALA A 62 9.14 -6.33 -10.10
CA ALA A 62 8.69 -6.89 -11.38
C ALA A 62 8.05 -5.85 -12.32
N GLY A 63 7.81 -4.62 -11.85
CA GLY A 63 7.19 -3.56 -12.65
C GLY A 63 5.79 -3.94 -13.13
N GLU A 64 5.52 -3.84 -14.43
CA GLU A 64 4.22 -4.19 -15.02
C GLU A 64 3.84 -5.65 -14.79
N ALA A 65 4.82 -6.57 -14.74
CA ALA A 65 4.55 -7.97 -14.43
C ALA A 65 4.09 -8.18 -12.97
N GLY A 66 4.34 -7.21 -12.08
CA GLY A 66 3.88 -7.22 -10.69
C GLY A 66 2.36 -7.13 -10.54
N LEU A 67 1.65 -6.65 -11.56
CA LEU A 67 0.19 -6.63 -11.58
C LEU A 67 -0.40 -8.05 -11.58
N HIS A 68 0.31 -9.02 -12.17
CA HIS A 68 -0.09 -10.43 -12.17
C HIS A 68 0.15 -11.13 -10.82
N LEU A 69 0.90 -10.50 -9.91
CA LEU A 69 1.12 -11.00 -8.55
C LEU A 69 0.04 -10.52 -7.56
N MET A 70 -1.04 -9.92 -8.09
CA MET A 70 -2.17 -9.48 -7.29
C MET A 70 -2.68 -10.64 -6.42
N PRO A 71 -2.70 -10.48 -5.09
CA PRO A 71 -3.18 -11.52 -4.20
C PRO A 71 -4.71 -11.48 -4.10
N ASN A 72 -5.28 -12.50 -3.46
CA ASN A 72 -6.73 -12.50 -3.21
C ASN A 72 -7.15 -11.33 -2.29
N PRO A 73 -8.44 -10.91 -2.32
CA PRO A 73 -8.94 -9.78 -1.54
C PRO A 73 -8.65 -9.87 -0.02
N PHE A 74 -8.76 -11.07 0.56
CA PHE A 74 -8.47 -11.28 1.98
C PHE A 74 -7.00 -10.95 2.35
N ILE A 75 -6.06 -11.32 1.48
CA ILE A 75 -4.65 -10.98 1.66
C ILE A 75 -4.42 -9.48 1.43
N ILE A 76 -5.13 -8.85 0.48
CA ILE A 76 -5.08 -7.39 0.30
C ILE A 76 -5.48 -6.67 1.58
N ASP A 77 -6.57 -7.07 2.21
CA ASP A 77 -7.02 -6.50 3.49
C ASP A 77 -5.97 -6.69 4.59
N THR A 78 -5.36 -7.88 4.64
CA THR A 78 -4.27 -8.15 5.59
C THR A 78 -3.09 -7.19 5.36
N LEU A 79 -2.74 -6.92 4.11
CA LEU A 79 -1.65 -6.01 3.73
C LEU A 79 -1.99 -4.54 4.05
N ASN A 80 -3.23 -4.11 3.81
CA ASN A 80 -3.68 -2.75 4.16
C ASN A 80 -3.60 -2.49 5.68
N ASN A 81 -3.80 -3.54 6.48
CA ASN A 81 -3.68 -3.47 7.93
C ASN A 81 -2.22 -3.46 8.43
N SER A 82 -1.26 -3.94 7.62
CA SER A 82 0.15 -4.01 7.99
C SER A 82 0.98 -2.78 7.60
N VAL A 83 0.35 -1.79 6.94
CA VAL A 83 0.98 -0.51 6.58
C VAL A 83 1.54 0.19 7.81
N PHE A 84 2.83 0.53 7.76
CA PHE A 84 3.55 1.22 8.82
C PHE A 84 4.31 2.44 8.27
N HIS A 85 4.49 3.47 9.09
CA HIS A 85 5.24 4.69 8.73
C HIS A 85 4.75 5.45 7.48
N LEU A 86 3.52 5.22 7.01
CA LEU A 86 2.97 5.94 5.87
C LEU A 86 2.61 7.39 6.27
N PRO A 87 3.06 8.42 5.51
CA PRO A 87 2.70 9.81 5.76
C PRO A 87 1.24 10.09 5.37
N ASP A 88 0.68 11.20 5.85
CA ASP A 88 -0.74 11.57 5.61
C ASP A 88 -1.11 11.61 4.13
N GLU A 89 -0.19 12.06 3.27
CA GLU A 89 -0.39 12.05 1.82
C GLU A 89 -0.58 10.63 1.27
N GLY A 90 0.24 9.69 1.72
CA GLY A 90 0.11 8.29 1.34
C GLY A 90 -1.19 7.67 1.86
N TRP A 91 -1.60 8.02 3.08
CA TRP A 91 -2.90 7.60 3.62
C TRP A 91 -4.04 8.11 2.76
N ARG A 92 -4.02 9.38 2.33
CA ARG A 92 -5.04 9.96 1.44
C ARG A 92 -5.10 9.26 0.08
N MET A 93 -3.96 8.81 -0.45
CA MET A 93 -3.91 8.03 -1.69
C MET A 93 -4.56 6.66 -1.50
N LEU A 94 -4.16 5.91 -0.47
CA LEU A 94 -4.72 4.58 -0.17
C LEU A 94 -6.23 4.66 0.05
N ASP A 95 -6.65 5.60 0.90
CA ASP A 95 -8.05 5.87 1.20
C ASP A 95 -8.89 6.23 -0.04
N ARG A 96 -8.29 6.93 -1.00
CA ARG A 96 -8.96 7.25 -2.27
C ARG A 96 -9.21 5.99 -3.07
N CYS A 97 -8.20 5.14 -3.19
CA CYS A 97 -8.28 3.85 -3.87
C CYS A 97 -9.30 2.91 -3.20
N LEU A 98 -9.46 3.02 -1.87
CA LEU A 98 -10.43 2.25 -1.08
C LEU A 98 -11.87 2.78 -1.18
N ARG A 99 -12.07 4.10 -1.27
CA ARG A 99 -13.40 4.73 -1.31
C ARG A 99 -13.97 4.88 -2.70
N SER A 100 -13.13 4.86 -3.73
CA SER A 100 -13.55 5.11 -5.09
C SER A 100 -12.55 4.45 -6.03
N GLY A 101 -13.04 3.59 -6.92
CA GLY A 101 -12.41 3.41 -8.22
C GLY A 101 -12.02 4.80 -8.80
N PRO A 102 -10.93 4.87 -9.55
CA PRO A 102 -10.01 6.01 -9.62
C PRO A 102 -10.70 7.37 -9.84
N PRO A 103 -10.14 8.48 -9.31
CA PRO A 103 -10.43 9.78 -9.91
C PRO A 103 -9.96 9.72 -11.37
N THR A 104 -10.88 9.98 -12.29
CA THR A 104 -10.57 10.19 -13.69
C THR A 104 -9.38 11.14 -13.82
N PRO A 105 -8.36 10.79 -14.62
CA PRO A 105 -7.21 11.66 -14.81
C PRO A 105 -7.67 12.94 -15.51
N THR A 106 -7.56 14.08 -14.83
CA THR A 106 -7.60 15.38 -15.49
C THR A 106 -6.43 15.45 -16.50
N PRO A 107 -6.66 15.82 -17.76
CA PRO A 107 -5.63 15.81 -18.80
C PRO A 107 -4.72 17.03 -18.65
N THR A 108 -3.68 16.94 -17.81
CA THR A 108 -2.56 17.89 -17.90
C THR A 108 -1.66 17.51 -19.05
N LYS A 109 -1.86 18.22 -20.17
CA LYS A 109 -1.00 18.30 -21.35
C LYS A 109 0.49 18.22 -21.00
N GLN A 110 1.13 17.08 -21.24
CA GLN A 110 2.57 17.05 -21.53
C GLN A 110 2.85 16.06 -22.66
N LYS A 111 3.28 16.61 -23.80
CA LYS A 111 3.76 15.86 -24.96
C LYS A 111 5.16 15.30 -24.65
N PRO A 112 5.44 14.04 -24.99
CA PRO A 112 6.79 13.65 -25.39
C PRO A 112 6.78 13.24 -26.87
N LYS A 113 7.31 14.11 -27.74
CA LYS A 113 7.78 13.71 -29.07
C LYS A 113 8.97 12.76 -28.88
N ARG A 114 8.85 11.49 -29.23
CA ARG A 114 10.02 10.66 -29.57
C ARG A 114 9.74 9.87 -30.84
N LYS A 115 10.36 10.34 -31.92
CA LYS A 115 10.50 9.64 -33.20
C LYS A 115 11.44 8.46 -32.98
N PHE A 116 10.99 7.24 -33.25
CA PHE A 116 11.90 6.11 -33.44
C PHE A 116 11.26 5.08 -34.37
N TRP A 117 11.37 5.36 -35.67
CA TRP A 117 11.28 4.35 -36.73
C TRP A 117 12.40 4.69 -37.72
N SER A 118 13.58 4.11 -37.48
CA SER A 118 14.63 4.04 -38.49
C SER A 118 14.66 2.62 -39.03
N ARG A 119 14.58 2.54 -40.36
CA ARG A 119 14.62 1.35 -41.22
C ARG A 119 15.75 0.38 -40.88
N HIS A 120 15.49 -0.90 -41.10
CA HIS A 120 16.34 -1.73 -41.95
C HIS A 120 15.47 -2.72 -42.72
#